data_AF-A0A9W6ZHE3-F1
#
_entry.id   AF-A0A9W6ZHE3-F1
#
_cell.length_a   1.000
_cell.length_b   1.000
_cell.length_c   1.000
_cell.angle_alpha   90.00
_cell.angle_beta   90.00
_cell.angle_gamma   90.00
#
_symmetry.space_group_name_H-M   'P 1'
#
loop_
_entity.id
_entity.type
_entity.pdbx_description
1 polymer ?
#
loop_
_entity_poly.entity_id
_entity_poly.type
_entity_poly.pdbx_seq_one_letter_code
_entity_poly.pdbx_strand_id
1 'polypeptide(L)'
;MSRRDQYLSKRESGFNTRFGINANLSTYNALYDPSMRHFFENRGVQSHLYRTGQIDKAGRVIDLDLNKSKLMIIEKEFRNAERNESSRQKEEEEMRRRVQLKRHQALDKARKEEKLIRIKEDRKIRQEIVMATREAQGLIVPSVKTKKKKVTMKKK
;
A
#
# COMPACT_ATOMS: atom_id res chain seq x y z
N MET A 1 -76.36 21.56 -21.32
CA MET A 1 -74.99 22.09 -21.56
C MET A 1 -74.84 22.40 -23.04
N SER A 2 -74.26 23.57 -23.37
CA SER A 2 -74.00 23.93 -24.77
C SER A 2 -72.97 22.98 -25.38
N ARG A 3 -73.04 22.72 -26.70
CA ARG A 3 -72.02 21.90 -27.41
C ARG A 3 -70.60 22.44 -27.19
N ARG A 4 -70.46 23.76 -27.04
CA ARG A 4 -69.20 24.43 -26.74
C ARG A 4 -68.66 24.05 -25.36
N ASP A 5 -69.53 23.97 -24.36
CA ASP A 5 -69.15 23.59 -22.99
C ASP A 5 -68.74 22.12 -22.92
N GLN A 6 -69.42 21.24 -23.67
CA GLN A 6 -69.05 19.83 -23.77
C GLN A 6 -67.70 19.64 -24.47
N TYR A 7 -67.40 20.46 -25.49
CA TYR A 7 -66.10 20.46 -26.16
C TYR A 7 -64.97 20.94 -25.24
N LEU A 8 -65.19 22.04 -24.51
CA LEU A 8 -64.22 22.57 -23.56
C LEU A 8 -63.97 21.59 -22.40
N SER A 9 -65.03 21.01 -21.84
CA SER A 9 -64.93 20.02 -20.76
C SER A 9 -64.16 18.76 -21.18
N LYS A 10 -64.36 18.25 -22.41
CA LYS A 10 -63.58 17.13 -22.96
C LYS A 10 -62.11 17.49 -23.22
N ARG A 11 -61.82 18.74 -23.58
CA ARG A 11 -60.44 19.21 -23.77
C ARG A 11 -59.71 19.34 -22.43
N GLU A 12 -60.41 19.85 -21.41
CA GLU A 12 -59.87 20.03 -20.07
C GLU A 12 -59.70 18.70 -19.32
N SER A 13 -60.58 17.70 -19.55
CA SER A 13 -60.46 16.39 -18.90
C SER A 13 -59.20 15.61 -19.30
N GLY A 14 -58.64 15.87 -20.49
CA GLY A 14 -57.39 15.27 -20.96
C GLY A 14 -56.14 16.11 -20.67
N PHE A 15 -56.29 17.33 -20.17
CA PHE A 15 -55.16 18.23 -19.93
C PHE A 15 -54.49 17.92 -18.60
N ASN A 16 -53.37 17.20 -18.66
CA ASN A 16 -52.59 16.84 -17.48
C ASN A 16 -51.26 17.61 -17.45
N THR A 17 -51.11 18.53 -16.51
CA THR A 17 -49.87 19.31 -16.29
C THR A 17 -48.71 18.46 -15.75
N ARG A 18 -48.98 17.22 -15.34
CA ARG A 18 -47.95 16.27 -14.88
C ARG A 18 -47.35 15.43 -16.00
N PHE A 19 -47.77 15.64 -17.24
CA PHE A 19 -47.18 14.95 -18.39
C PHE A 19 -45.74 15.40 -18.59
N GLY A 20 -44.78 14.52 -18.30
CA GLY A 20 -43.36 14.78 -18.52
C GLY A 20 -42.55 15.25 -17.31
N ILE A 21 -43.14 15.39 -16.11
CA ILE A 21 -42.36 15.73 -14.88
C ILE A 21 -41.27 14.69 -14.60
N ASN A 22 -41.52 13.42 -14.95
CA ASN A 22 -40.58 12.30 -14.83
C ASN A 22 -40.12 11.78 -16.20
N ALA A 23 -40.32 12.53 -17.29
CA ALA A 23 -39.83 12.10 -18.58
C ALA A 23 -38.32 12.35 -18.62
N ASN A 24 -37.55 11.28 -18.81
CA ASN A 24 -36.13 11.37 -19.16
C ASN A 24 -36.02 11.92 -20.58
N LEU A 25 -36.05 13.24 -20.70
CA LEU A 25 -35.74 13.93 -21.94
C LEU A 25 -34.28 13.63 -22.29
N SER A 26 -34.02 13.34 -23.56
CA SER A 26 -32.65 13.22 -24.06
C SER A 26 -31.91 14.52 -23.76
N THR A 27 -30.70 14.40 -23.22
CA THR A 27 -29.81 15.55 -23.07
C THR A 27 -29.45 16.05 -24.46
N TYR A 28 -29.79 17.31 -24.75
CA TYR A 28 -29.44 17.94 -25.99
C TYR A 28 -27.95 18.30 -25.99
N ASN A 29 -27.23 17.93 -27.05
CA ASN A 29 -25.82 18.29 -27.20
C ASN A 29 -25.62 19.15 -28.46
N ALA A 30 -25.36 20.44 -28.23
CA ALA A 30 -25.16 21.42 -29.29
C ALA A 30 -23.95 21.12 -30.19
N LEU A 31 -22.95 20.38 -29.70
CA LEU A 31 -21.74 20.05 -30.47
C LEU A 31 -22.02 19.11 -31.66
N TYR A 32 -23.11 18.36 -31.59
CA TYR A 32 -23.56 17.49 -32.69
C TYR A 32 -24.60 18.16 -33.59
N ASP A 33 -25.05 19.37 -33.25
CA ASP A 33 -26.05 20.09 -34.05
C ASP A 33 -25.42 20.70 -35.31
N PRO A 34 -25.85 20.29 -36.51
CA PRO A 34 -25.38 20.88 -37.76
C PRO A 34 -25.61 22.39 -37.84
N SER A 35 -26.70 22.90 -37.24
CA SER A 35 -27.06 24.31 -37.30
C SER A 35 -26.11 25.21 -36.49
N MET A 36 -25.46 24.64 -35.47
CA MET A 36 -24.51 25.36 -34.61
C MET A 36 -23.07 25.30 -35.12
N ARG A 37 -22.81 24.63 -36.25
CA ARG A 37 -21.45 24.44 -36.79
C ARG A 37 -20.69 25.76 -36.96
N HIS A 38 -21.35 26.80 -37.49
CA HIS A 38 -20.72 28.11 -37.71
C HIS A 38 -20.28 28.80 -36.42
N PHE A 39 -21.00 28.58 -35.32
CA PHE A 39 -20.60 29.12 -34.02
C PHE A 39 -19.31 28.45 -33.53
N PHE A 40 -19.19 27.13 -33.74
CA PHE A 40 -18.02 26.34 -33.35
C PHE A 40 -16.84 26.42 -34.34
N GLU A 41 -17.01 27.04 -35.51
CA GLU A 41 -15.90 27.34 -36.44
C GLU A 41 -15.01 28.49 -35.93
N ASN A 42 -15.49 29.31 -34.99
CA ASN A 42 -14.71 30.40 -34.42
C ASN A 42 -13.50 29.86 -33.62
N ARG A 43 -12.29 30.33 -33.99
CA ARG A 43 -11.01 29.94 -33.36
C ARG A 43 -10.98 30.15 -31.85
N GLY A 44 -11.63 31.20 -31.33
CA GLY A 44 -11.71 31.46 -29.89
C GLY A 44 -12.49 30.37 -29.16
N VAL A 45 -13.64 29.98 -29.74
CA VAL A 45 -14.50 28.92 -29.21
C VAL A 45 -13.80 27.57 -29.33
N GLN A 46 -13.16 27.27 -30.46
CA GLN A 46 -12.37 26.04 -30.62
C GLN A 46 -11.22 25.95 -29.61
N SER A 47 -10.49 27.03 -29.38
CA SER A 47 -9.42 27.04 -28.38
C SER A 47 -9.97 26.77 -26.98
N HIS A 48 -11.16 27.28 -26.66
CA HIS A 48 -11.82 27.02 -25.39
C HIS A 48 -12.27 25.55 -25.28
N LEU A 49 -12.96 25.02 -26.29
CA LEU A 49 -13.43 23.63 -26.35
C LEU A 49 -12.28 22.62 -26.32
N TYR A 50 -11.15 22.96 -26.96
CA TYR A 50 -9.96 22.12 -26.92
C TYR A 50 -9.34 22.13 -25.52
N ARG A 51 -9.25 23.31 -24.88
CA ARG A 51 -8.73 23.42 -23.50
C ARG A 51 -9.60 22.67 -22.49
N THR A 52 -10.92 22.67 -22.70
CA THR A 52 -11.85 21.93 -21.84
C THR A 52 -11.96 20.45 -22.18
N GLY A 53 -11.31 19.99 -23.25
CA GLY A 53 -11.28 18.57 -23.65
C GLY A 53 -12.58 18.07 -24.29
N GLN A 54 -13.43 18.98 -24.80
CA GLN A 54 -14.65 18.63 -25.52
C GLN A 54 -14.39 18.31 -26.99
N ILE A 55 -13.27 18.80 -27.54
CA ILE A 55 -12.82 18.50 -28.89
C ILE A 55 -11.35 18.10 -28.93
N ASP A 56 -10.99 17.29 -29.92
CA ASP A 56 -9.62 16.89 -30.23
C ASP A 56 -8.88 17.97 -31.04
N LYS A 57 -7.54 17.84 -31.22
CA LYS A 57 -6.71 18.73 -32.07
C LYS A 57 -7.22 18.83 -33.51
N ALA A 58 -7.87 17.78 -34.00
CA ALA A 58 -8.50 17.74 -35.32
C ALA A 58 -9.92 18.35 -35.36
N GLY A 59 -10.42 18.89 -34.24
CA GLY A 59 -11.76 19.48 -34.13
C GLY A 59 -12.91 18.47 -34.01
N ARG A 60 -12.60 17.18 -33.79
CA ARG A 60 -13.61 16.13 -33.57
C ARG A 60 -14.16 16.21 -32.15
N VAL A 61 -15.47 16.03 -31.99
CA VAL A 61 -16.12 15.99 -30.68
C VAL A 61 -15.69 14.74 -29.92
N ILE A 62 -15.29 14.93 -28.67
CA ILE A 62 -14.91 13.86 -27.76
C ILE A 62 -16.14 13.43 -26.97
N ASP A 63 -16.50 12.16 -27.05
CA ASP A 63 -17.50 11.58 -26.17
C ASP A 63 -16.88 11.27 -24.80
N LEU A 64 -17.30 12.04 -23.80
CA LEU A 64 -16.80 11.95 -22.44
C LEU A 64 -17.27 10.67 -21.75
N ASP A 65 -18.47 10.17 -22.06
CA ASP A 65 -19.02 8.99 -21.40
C ASP A 65 -18.29 7.73 -21.83
N LEU A 66 -17.96 7.64 -23.11
CA LEU A 66 -17.10 6.57 -23.65
C LEU A 66 -15.69 6.59 -23.04
N ASN A 67 -15.14 7.77 -22.80
CA ASN A 67 -13.79 7.92 -22.26
C ASN A 67 -13.74 7.76 -20.73
N LYS A 68 -14.84 8.03 -20.02
CA LYS A 68 -14.94 7.90 -18.56
C LYS A 68 -14.59 6.50 -18.08
N SER A 69 -15.02 5.46 -18.79
CA SER A 69 -14.69 4.07 -18.46
C SER A 69 -13.17 3.81 -18.56
N LYS A 70 -12.53 4.30 -19.62
CA LYS A 70 -11.08 4.16 -19.82
C LYS A 70 -10.29 4.90 -18.73
N LEU A 71 -10.70 6.13 -18.41
CA LEU A 71 -10.08 6.91 -17.34
C LEU A 71 -10.22 6.20 -15.99
N MET A 72 -11.39 5.64 -15.68
CA MET A 72 -11.59 4.86 -14.44
C MET A 72 -10.67 3.64 -14.34
N ILE A 73 -10.45 2.93 -15.45
CA ILE A 73 -9.54 1.77 -15.49
C ILE A 73 -8.12 2.24 -15.17
N ILE A 74 -7.67 3.31 -15.85
CA ILE A 74 -6.34 3.88 -15.66
C ILE A 74 -6.15 4.33 -14.20
N GLU A 75 -7.10 5.07 -13.62
CA GLU A 75 -7.04 5.50 -12.22
C GLU A 75 -6.94 4.32 -11.24
N LYS A 76 -7.70 3.25 -11.51
CA LYS A 76 -7.66 2.04 -10.69
C LYS A 76 -6.31 1.33 -10.80
N GLU A 77 -5.75 1.26 -12.01
CA GLU A 77 -4.43 0.69 -12.26
C GLU A 77 -3.33 1.49 -11.56
N PHE A 78 -3.36 2.82 -11.65
CA PHE A 78 -2.42 3.69 -10.93
C PHE A 78 -2.49 3.47 -9.42
N ARG A 79 -3.71 3.43 -8.86
CA ARG A 79 -3.89 3.19 -7.41
C ARG A 79 -3.36 1.82 -6.98
N ASN A 80 -3.53 0.80 -7.82
CA ASN A 80 -2.99 -0.53 -7.55
C ASN A 80 -1.46 -0.55 -7.65
N ALA A 81 -0.89 0.14 -8.64
CA ALA A 81 0.55 0.25 -8.80
C ALA A 81 1.19 0.97 -7.60
N GLU A 82 0.62 2.10 -7.17
CA GLU A 82 1.09 2.87 -6.01
C GLU A 82 1.06 2.05 -4.72
N ARG A 83 -0.02 1.29 -4.50
CA ARG A 83 -0.12 0.37 -3.34
C ARG A 83 0.92 -0.73 -3.39
N ASN A 84 1.12 -1.35 -4.55
CA ASN A 84 2.13 -2.39 -4.71
C ASN A 84 3.54 -1.86 -4.46
N GLU A 85 3.86 -0.66 -4.96
CA GLU A 85 5.15 -0.04 -4.72
C GLU A 85 5.35 0.28 -3.23
N SER A 86 4.33 0.87 -2.58
CA SER A 86 4.38 1.14 -1.14
C SER A 86 4.57 -0.13 -0.31
N SER A 87 3.90 -1.22 -0.66
CA SER A 87 4.09 -2.52 0.00
C SER A 87 5.50 -3.06 -0.20
N ARG A 88 6.04 -3.01 -1.43
CA ARG A 88 7.41 -3.44 -1.71
C ARG A 88 8.45 -2.67 -0.91
N GLN A 89 8.31 -1.34 -0.82
CA GLN A 89 9.21 -0.50 -0.03
C GLN A 89 9.16 -0.87 1.45
N LYS A 90 7.97 -1.08 2.01
CA LYS A 90 7.80 -1.52 3.41
C LYS A 90 8.44 -2.89 3.66
N GLU A 91 8.21 -3.85 2.78
CA GLU A 91 8.82 -5.18 2.88
C GLU A 91 10.35 -5.13 2.81
N GLU A 92 10.90 -4.29 1.93
CA GLU A 92 12.34 -4.10 1.83
C GLU A 92 12.92 -3.44 3.09
N GLU A 93 12.28 -2.42 3.63
CA GLU A 93 12.68 -1.78 4.87
C GLU A 93 12.62 -2.75 6.06
N GLU A 94 11.58 -3.55 6.17
CA GLU A 94 11.46 -4.58 7.20
C GLU A 94 12.55 -5.64 7.08
N MET A 95 12.85 -6.09 5.86
CA MET A 95 13.92 -7.04 5.60
C MET A 95 15.27 -6.45 6.01
N ARG A 96 15.55 -5.19 5.66
CA ARG A 96 16.76 -4.47 6.09
C ARG A 96 16.86 -4.42 7.62
N ARG A 97 15.78 -4.06 8.31
CA ARG A 97 15.73 -4.03 9.79
C ARG A 97 15.99 -5.41 10.40
N ARG A 98 15.35 -6.46 9.86
CA ARG A 98 15.55 -7.85 10.33
C ARG A 98 16.98 -8.32 10.17
N VAL A 99 17.61 -8.04 9.03
CA VAL A 99 19.01 -8.40 8.77
C VAL A 99 19.96 -7.67 9.72
N GLN A 100 19.77 -6.36 9.91
CA GLN A 100 20.58 -5.57 10.83
C GLN A 100 20.45 -6.07 12.28
N LEU A 101 19.23 -6.37 12.72
CA LEU A 101 18.99 -6.90 14.06
C LEU A 101 19.67 -8.26 14.26
N LYS A 102 19.54 -9.19 13.31
CA LYS A 102 20.23 -10.49 13.37
C LYS A 102 21.76 -10.32 13.40
N ARG A 103 22.30 -9.39 12.61
CA ARG A 103 23.73 -9.08 12.61
C ARG A 103 24.18 -8.56 13.98
N HIS A 104 23.43 -7.64 14.58
CA HIS A 104 23.75 -7.11 15.90
C HIS A 104 23.69 -8.20 16.98
N GLN A 105 22.65 -9.03 16.98
CA GLN A 105 22.52 -10.16 17.90
C GLN A 105 23.68 -11.16 17.78
N ALA A 106 24.13 -11.45 16.56
CA ALA A 106 25.27 -12.34 16.33
C ALA A 106 26.57 -11.74 16.90
N LEU A 107 26.82 -10.45 16.67
CA LEU A 107 27.99 -9.74 17.21
C LEU A 107 27.97 -9.68 18.75
N ASP A 108 26.81 -9.41 19.35
CA ASP A 108 26.68 -9.40 20.82
C ASP A 108 26.91 -10.77 21.43
N LYS A 109 26.41 -11.83 20.77
CA LYS A 109 26.63 -13.21 21.22
C LYS A 109 28.11 -13.56 21.15
N ALA A 110 28.80 -13.24 20.05
CA ALA A 110 30.24 -13.46 19.90
C ALA A 110 31.05 -12.72 20.98
N ARG A 111 30.72 -11.44 21.25
CA ARG A 111 31.35 -10.66 22.33
C ARG A 111 31.14 -11.27 23.72
N LYS A 112 29.95 -11.81 23.99
CA LYS A 112 29.65 -12.48 25.26
C LYS A 112 30.47 -13.76 25.40
N GLU A 113 30.56 -14.56 24.34
CA GLU A 113 31.34 -15.79 24.30
C GLU A 113 32.83 -15.52 24.50
N GLU A 114 33.38 -14.51 23.83
CA GLU A 114 34.77 -14.07 23.98
C GLU A 114 35.09 -13.65 25.42
N LYS A 115 34.22 -12.82 26.04
CA LYS A 115 34.37 -12.45 27.46
C LYS A 115 34.35 -13.68 28.38
N LEU A 116 33.51 -14.66 28.08
CA LEU A 116 33.36 -15.87 28.89
C LEU A 116 34.58 -16.80 28.77
N ILE A 117 35.16 -16.91 27.57
CA ILE A 117 36.42 -17.63 27.32
C ILE A 117 37.55 -16.96 28.10
N ARG A 118 37.69 -15.63 27.98
CA ARG A 118 38.71 -14.86 28.70
C ARG A 118 38.63 -15.03 30.23
N ILE A 119 37.43 -14.98 30.80
CA ILE A 119 37.22 -15.21 32.24
C ILE A 119 37.63 -16.64 32.65
N LYS A 120 37.34 -17.64 31.80
CA LYS A 120 37.73 -19.04 32.07
C LYS A 120 39.25 -19.22 32.01
N GLU A 121 39.90 -18.61 31.02
CA GLU A 121 41.36 -18.61 30.87
C GLU A 121 42.03 -17.93 32.06
N ASP A 122 41.58 -16.73 32.44
CA ASP A 122 42.06 -16.01 33.63
C ASP A 122 41.90 -16.85 34.90
N ARG A 123 40.76 -17.54 35.05
CA ARG A 123 40.54 -18.43 36.20
C ARG A 123 41.50 -19.62 36.21
N LYS A 124 41.77 -20.21 35.04
CA LYS A 124 42.72 -21.33 34.89
C LYS A 124 44.14 -20.87 35.22
N ILE A 125 44.57 -19.73 34.68
CA ILE A 125 45.89 -19.13 34.97
C ILE A 125 46.01 -18.82 36.48
N ARG A 126 44.98 -18.24 37.11
CA ARG A 126 44.98 -18.00 38.56
C ARG A 126 45.12 -19.29 39.36
N GLN A 127 44.43 -20.36 38.96
CA GLN A 127 44.57 -21.67 39.61
C GLN A 127 45.99 -22.23 39.47
N GLU A 128 46.57 -22.14 38.26
CA GLU A 128 47.95 -22.56 38.00
C GLU A 128 48.96 -21.74 38.82
N ILE A 129 48.80 -20.41 38.92
CA ILE A 129 49.65 -19.54 39.75
C ILE A 129 49.54 -19.92 41.22
N VAL A 130 48.32 -20.15 41.73
CA VAL A 130 48.11 -20.55 43.13
C VAL A 130 48.72 -21.93 43.40
N MET A 131 48.61 -22.87 42.45
CA MET A 131 49.25 -24.18 42.58
C MET A 131 50.78 -24.06 42.57
N ALA A 132 51.36 -23.35 41.61
CA ALA A 132 52.81 -23.17 41.49
C ALA A 132 53.42 -22.41 42.68
N THR A 133 52.76 -21.36 43.19
CA THR A 133 53.21 -20.64 44.39
C THR A 133 53.13 -21.50 45.64
N ARG A 134 52.11 -22.36 45.75
CA ARG A 134 51.93 -23.29 46.88
C ARG A 134 52.89 -24.48 46.83
N GLU A 135 53.25 -24.95 45.63
CA GLU A 135 54.33 -25.93 45.38
C GLU A 135 55.70 -25.32 45.73
N ALA A 136 55.98 -24.08 45.33
CA ALA A 136 57.20 -23.36 45.68
C ALA A 136 57.34 -23.12 47.20
N GLN A 137 56.23 -23.04 47.94
CA GLN A 137 56.20 -22.94 49.40
C GLN A 137 56.23 -24.31 50.13
N GLY A 138 56.35 -25.44 49.41
CA GLY A 138 56.59 -26.76 50.00
C GLY A 138 55.37 -27.42 50.69
N LEU A 139 54.15 -26.96 50.42
CA LEU A 139 52.92 -27.51 51.02
C LEU A 139 52.37 -28.68 50.18
N ILE A 140 52.54 -29.91 50.67
CA ILE A 140 52.04 -31.15 50.03
C ILE A 140 50.50 -31.19 50.05
N VAL A 141 49.87 -31.37 48.87
CA VAL A 141 48.40 -31.44 48.74
C VAL A 141 47.93 -32.90 48.62
N PRO A 142 46.97 -33.35 49.44
CA PRO A 142 46.31 -34.64 49.22
C PRO A 142 45.34 -34.56 48.02
N SER A 143 45.54 -35.43 47.03
CA SER A 143 44.68 -35.58 45.86
C SER A 143 43.24 -35.95 46.26
N VAL A 144 42.30 -35.01 46.14
CA VAL A 144 40.88 -35.28 46.37
C VAL A 144 40.32 -36.12 45.22
N LYS A 145 40.08 -37.42 45.47
CA LYS A 145 39.42 -38.35 44.54
C LYS A 145 38.01 -37.83 44.22
N THR A 146 37.79 -37.36 42.99
CA THR A 146 36.47 -36.93 42.51
C THR A 146 35.55 -38.13 42.27
N LYS A 147 34.49 -38.28 43.08
CA LYS A 147 33.44 -39.27 42.85
C LYS A 147 32.66 -38.91 41.58
N LYS A 148 32.75 -39.74 40.53
CA LYS A 148 31.92 -39.62 39.31
C LYS A 148 30.43 -39.72 39.66
N LYS A 149 29.67 -38.63 39.50
CA LYS A 149 28.19 -38.67 39.54
C LYS A 149 27.68 -39.33 38.25
N LYS A 150 27.03 -40.49 38.37
CA LYS A 150 26.26 -41.13 37.30
C LYS A 150 25.08 -40.20 36.92
N VAL A 151 25.09 -39.69 35.69
CA VAL A 151 23.94 -38.97 35.11
C VAL A 151 22.96 -40.02 34.59
N THR A 152 21.77 -40.10 35.18
CA THR A 152 20.66 -40.91 34.70
C THR A 152 19.92 -40.16 33.59
N MET A 153 20.04 -40.65 32.36
CA MET A 153 19.26 -40.19 31.21
C MET A 153 17.81 -40.67 31.35
N LYS A 154 16.86 -39.77 31.61
CA LYS A 154 15.43 -40.03 31.36
C LYS A 154 15.13 -39.75 29.90
N LYS A 155 14.89 -40.80 29.12
CA LYS A 155 14.28 -40.74 27.78
C LYS A 155 12.84 -40.23 27.91
N LYS A 156 12.48 -39.23 27.11
CA LYS A 156 11.11 -38.95 26.65
C LYS A 156 11.20 -38.60 25.18
#